data_AF-A0A5B9QHH9-F1
#
_entry.id   AF-A0A5B9QHH9-F1
#
_cell.length_a   1.000
_cell.length_b   1.000
_cell.length_c   1.000
_cell.angle_alpha   90.00
_cell.angle_beta   90.00
_cell.angle_gamma   90.00
#
_symmetry.space_group_name_H-M   'P 1'
#
loop_
_entity.id
_entity.type
_entity.pdbx_description
1 polymer ?
#
loop_
_entity_poly.entity_id
_entity_poly.type
_entity_poly.pdbx_seq_one_letter_code
_entity_poly.pdbx_strand_id
1 'polypeptide(L)'
;MTISLPRLPGWMLVTGFILHAGSLCTVRAGDDLFSNVSIDAPFAQADDSPDAPTSSAPRPARVTGASALTSLLEAADFQAKSVNTRVVATKIRRDKWNIPVRVSVFYDDDQLELALLLKALGNDYDEADVSPEKLLELMAASRNFAPAFFAYDAENKRIELRQRISNRGVTTASLKRQLERLADIAVDNEAAWNLSKAKSKTQTKNKTKTAATQPTTAPSAPQPGTSSLTVSALLGTWAADRGKKEAIAMKLDANGKFILAIAKGANTTRSNGTFSLSGQTLNLTGDDGTKLQGTVRLNGTKGFDLQLPGSKAIQFTKAN
;
A
#
# COMPACT_ATOMS: atom_id res chain seq x y z
N MET A 1 58.63 -10.42 9.73
CA MET A 1 58.57 -8.98 9.47
C MET A 1 57.20 -8.66 8.89
N THR A 2 56.36 -7.72 9.31
CA THR A 2 56.17 -6.95 10.55
C THR A 2 54.72 -6.45 10.42
N ILE A 3 53.91 -6.58 11.49
CA ILE A 3 52.51 -6.14 11.54
C ILE A 3 52.45 -4.61 11.68
N SER A 4 51.47 -3.94 11.06
CA SER A 4 51.15 -2.54 11.36
C SER A 4 49.65 -2.22 11.21
N LEU A 5 49.03 -1.81 12.31
CA LEU A 5 47.73 -1.13 12.39
C LEU A 5 47.96 0.37 12.68
N PRO A 6 47.06 1.28 12.26
CA PRO A 6 46.86 2.58 12.90
C PRO A 6 45.53 2.60 13.69
N ARG A 7 45.53 2.77 15.02
CA ARG A 7 45.58 4.00 15.85
C ARG A 7 44.29 4.84 15.90
N LEU A 8 43.61 4.75 17.06
CA LEU A 8 42.61 5.67 17.60
C LEU A 8 43.27 6.91 18.24
N PRO A 9 42.58 8.06 18.30
CA PRO A 9 42.63 9.03 19.41
C PRO A 9 41.31 8.95 20.22
N GLY A 10 41.23 9.18 21.52
CA GLY A 10 42.02 10.03 22.41
C GLY A 10 41.04 10.93 23.18
N TRP A 11 40.98 10.77 24.51
CA TRP A 11 39.98 11.25 25.47
C TRP A 11 39.78 12.79 25.55
N MET A 12 38.63 13.24 26.09
CA MET A 12 38.60 14.10 27.29
C MET A 12 37.22 14.21 27.96
N LEU A 13 37.26 14.29 29.29
CA LEU A 13 36.17 14.32 30.26
C LEU A 13 36.25 15.70 30.93
N VAL A 14 35.15 16.46 31.03
CA VAL A 14 35.10 17.68 31.85
C VAL A 14 33.78 17.76 32.63
N THR A 15 33.96 17.82 33.94
CA THR A 15 32.96 17.97 35.01
C THR A 15 32.65 19.45 35.23
N GLY A 16 31.41 19.80 35.59
CA GLY A 16 31.05 21.14 36.05
C GLY A 16 29.70 21.16 36.77
N PHE A 17 29.74 21.32 38.10
CA PHE A 17 28.62 21.41 39.04
C PHE A 17 28.51 22.88 39.49
N ILE A 18 27.32 23.50 39.47
CA ILE A 18 27.00 24.71 40.26
C ILE A 18 25.54 24.65 40.72
N LEU A 19 25.34 24.58 42.05
CA LEU A 19 24.11 24.96 42.77
C LEU A 19 24.01 26.50 42.83
N HIS A 20 22.80 27.08 42.91
CA HIS A 20 22.48 28.19 43.83
C HIS A 20 20.96 28.28 44.08
N ALA A 21 20.62 28.58 45.34
CA ALA A 21 19.29 28.70 45.92
C ALA A 21 18.82 30.17 45.98
N GLY A 22 17.51 30.41 46.20
CA GLY A 22 17.01 31.67 46.73
C GLY A 22 15.56 32.02 46.36
N SER A 23 14.64 31.91 47.32
CA SER A 23 13.30 32.52 47.33
C SER A 23 13.33 33.88 48.01
N LEU A 24 12.52 34.86 47.56
CA LEU A 24 11.90 35.91 48.39
C LEU A 24 10.60 36.42 47.72
N CYS A 25 9.55 36.59 48.53
CA CYS A 25 8.24 37.23 48.26
C CYS A 25 8.39 38.76 48.05
N THR A 26 7.45 39.55 47.49
CA THR A 26 6.19 40.03 48.13
C THR A 26 5.56 41.20 47.32
N VAL A 27 4.21 41.26 47.29
CA VAL A 27 3.25 42.42 47.21
C VAL A 27 2.88 43.13 45.87
N ARG A 28 1.66 42.81 45.40
CA ARG A 28 0.36 43.55 45.40
C ARG A 28 0.25 45.00 44.86
N ALA A 29 -0.65 45.17 43.88
CA ALA A 29 -1.73 46.17 43.68
C ALA A 29 -2.03 46.16 42.16
N GLY A 30 -3.22 45.96 41.62
CA GLY A 30 -4.57 46.38 42.01
C GLY A 30 -5.15 47.01 40.74
N ASP A 31 -6.20 46.42 40.16
CA ASP A 31 -7.26 47.08 39.38
C ASP A 31 -8.13 46.01 38.70
N ASP A 32 -9.04 45.45 39.53
CA ASP A 32 -10.30 44.85 39.10
C ASP A 32 -11.32 45.99 39.00
N LEU A 33 -11.55 46.47 37.79
CA LEU A 33 -12.67 47.34 37.48
C LEU A 33 -13.33 46.78 36.22
N PHE A 34 -14.63 46.48 36.37
CA PHE A 34 -15.55 46.08 35.29
C PHE A 34 -15.58 44.58 34.93
N SER A 35 -16.18 43.76 35.79
CA SER A 35 -17.61 43.39 35.64
C SER A 35 -17.92 42.05 36.31
N ASN A 36 -18.25 42.09 37.60
CA ASN A 36 -19.16 41.14 38.21
C ASN A 36 -20.59 41.54 37.80
N VAL A 37 -21.23 40.73 36.95
CA VAL A 37 -22.69 40.65 36.90
C VAL A 37 -23.04 39.25 37.36
N SER A 38 -23.28 39.12 38.65
CA SER A 38 -23.94 37.96 39.25
C SER A 38 -25.44 38.09 38.94
N ILE A 39 -26.00 37.11 38.22
CA ILE A 39 -27.44 36.87 38.25
C ILE A 39 -27.67 35.79 39.31
N ASP A 40 -28.40 36.19 40.33
CA ASP A 40 -28.85 35.42 41.47
C ASP A 40 -29.66 34.20 41.05
N ALA A 41 -29.41 33.09 41.75
CA ALA A 41 -30.15 31.85 41.62
C ALA A 41 -31.42 31.91 42.48
N PRO A 42 -32.61 31.57 41.94
CA PRO A 42 -33.71 31.15 42.80
C PRO A 42 -33.64 29.62 42.97
N PHE A 43 -34.09 29.15 44.13
CA PHE A 43 -34.16 27.75 44.60
C PHE A 43 -32.94 27.28 45.40
N ALA A 44 -32.96 27.73 46.66
CA ALA A 44 -32.19 27.18 47.75
C ALA A 44 -32.64 25.77 48.15
N GLN A 45 -31.62 24.97 48.51
CA GLN A 45 -31.57 23.91 49.54
C GLN A 45 -32.45 22.66 49.40
N ALA A 46 -31.81 21.48 49.33
CA ALA A 46 -31.52 20.69 50.52
C ALA A 46 -30.57 19.51 50.23
N ASP A 47 -29.79 19.19 51.27
CA ASP A 47 -29.17 17.91 51.64
C ASP A 47 -27.74 17.54 51.20
N ASP A 48 -26.99 17.15 52.24
CA ASP A 48 -25.66 16.56 52.31
C ASP A 48 -25.30 15.62 51.16
N SER A 49 -24.07 15.78 50.64
CA SER A 49 -23.23 14.64 50.25
C SER A 49 -21.75 15.04 50.17
N PRO A 50 -20.84 14.31 50.84
CA PRO A 50 -19.41 14.41 50.65
C PRO A 50 -19.00 13.69 49.35
N ASP A 51 -17.89 14.12 48.76
CA ASP A 51 -17.15 13.45 47.68
C ASP A 51 -17.88 13.24 46.34
N ALA A 52 -17.69 14.20 45.42
CA ALA A 52 -17.73 13.88 43.99
C ALA A 52 -16.37 13.28 43.59
N PRO A 53 -16.25 11.99 43.23
CA PRO A 53 -15.02 11.46 42.71
C PRO A 53 -14.82 12.05 41.31
N THR A 54 -13.72 12.77 41.09
CA THR A 54 -13.21 13.01 39.74
C THR A 54 -12.68 11.66 39.22
N SER A 55 -13.60 10.77 38.84
CA SER A 55 -13.29 9.52 38.15
C SER A 55 -12.89 9.85 36.71
N SER A 56 -11.68 10.39 36.54
CA SER A 56 -10.99 10.27 35.26
C SER A 56 -10.74 8.79 35.03
N ALA A 57 -11.56 8.15 34.19
CA ALA A 57 -11.35 6.77 33.81
C ALA A 57 -9.88 6.61 33.34
N PRO A 58 -9.16 5.56 33.79
CA PRO A 58 -7.77 5.38 33.41
C PRO A 58 -7.67 5.33 31.88
N ARG A 59 -6.93 6.29 31.31
CA ARG A 59 -6.68 6.31 29.86
C ARG A 59 -6.03 4.99 29.46
N PRO A 60 -6.47 4.35 28.36
CA PRO A 60 -5.90 3.08 27.93
C PRO A 60 -4.39 3.23 27.74
N ALA A 61 -3.62 2.33 28.36
CA ALA A 61 -2.17 2.34 28.30
C ALA A 61 -1.70 2.33 26.84
N ARG A 62 -0.69 3.16 26.55
CA ARG A 62 -0.12 3.33 25.21
C ARG A 62 1.16 2.51 25.10
N VAL A 63 1.35 1.83 23.97
CA VAL A 63 2.59 1.09 23.68
C VAL A 63 3.70 2.07 23.30
N THR A 64 4.45 2.37 24.34
CA THR A 64 5.64 3.23 24.49
C THR A 64 6.91 2.88 23.73
N GLY A 65 7.03 1.68 23.19
CA GLY A 65 8.26 1.24 22.55
C GLY A 65 8.55 -0.23 22.67
N ALA A 66 9.76 -0.61 22.24
CA ALA A 66 10.14 -2.01 22.09
C ALA A 66 10.06 -2.79 23.42
N SER A 67 10.41 -2.20 24.56
CA SER A 67 10.32 -2.90 25.86
C SER A 67 8.89 -3.25 26.23
N ALA A 68 7.97 -2.28 26.19
CA ALA A 68 6.55 -2.51 26.48
C ALA A 68 5.92 -3.50 25.48
N LEU A 69 6.31 -3.41 24.21
CA LEU A 69 5.87 -4.31 23.16
C LEU A 69 6.41 -5.74 23.33
N THR A 70 7.66 -5.88 23.78
CA THR A 70 8.29 -7.19 24.09
C THR A 70 7.52 -7.87 25.22
N SER A 71 7.24 -7.16 26.32
CA SER A 71 6.45 -7.71 27.43
C SER A 71 5.03 -8.11 27.01
N LEU A 72 4.38 -7.34 26.13
CA LEU A 72 3.05 -7.70 25.60
C LEU A 72 3.09 -8.96 24.73
N LEU A 73 4.12 -9.12 23.91
CA LEU A 73 4.29 -10.29 23.05
C LEU A 73 4.66 -11.54 23.86
N GLU A 74 5.54 -11.41 24.85
CA GLU A 74 5.90 -12.52 25.76
C GLU A 74 4.70 -12.97 26.60
N ALA A 75 3.92 -12.03 27.12
CA ALA A 75 2.66 -12.34 27.81
C ALA A 75 1.62 -13.01 26.88
N ALA A 76 1.76 -12.86 25.57
CA ALA A 76 0.93 -13.50 24.55
C ALA A 76 1.50 -14.84 24.06
N ASP A 77 2.50 -15.39 24.76
CA ASP A 77 3.22 -16.63 24.46
C ASP A 77 4.11 -16.58 23.20
N PHE A 78 4.50 -15.37 22.75
CA PHE A 78 5.42 -15.20 21.65
C PHE A 78 6.85 -15.00 22.14
N GLN A 79 7.81 -15.67 21.49
CA GLN A 79 9.23 -15.41 21.73
C GLN A 79 9.63 -14.09 21.05
N ALA A 80 9.70 -13.02 21.83
CA ALA A 80 9.98 -11.68 21.35
C ALA A 80 11.46 -11.32 21.49
N LYS A 81 12.01 -10.64 20.49
CA LYS A 81 13.37 -10.09 20.51
C LYS A 81 13.34 -8.67 20.00
N SER A 82 13.74 -7.71 20.83
CA SER A 82 13.94 -6.33 20.39
C SER A 82 15.04 -6.28 19.33
N VAL A 83 14.72 -5.68 18.18
CA VAL A 83 15.68 -5.41 17.09
C VAL A 83 16.29 -4.03 17.29
N ASN A 84 15.47 -3.05 17.67
CA ASN A 84 15.87 -1.71 18.05
C ASN A 84 14.83 -1.10 19.01
N THR A 85 14.94 0.20 19.30
CA THR A 85 14.06 0.92 20.24
C THR A 85 12.57 0.95 19.87
N ARG A 86 12.23 0.70 18.60
CA ARG A 86 10.85 0.76 18.07
C ARG A 86 10.36 -0.53 17.44
N VAL A 87 11.24 -1.51 17.23
CA VAL A 87 10.95 -2.71 16.45
C VAL A 87 11.23 -3.95 17.29
N VAL A 88 10.25 -4.84 17.35
CA VAL A 88 10.36 -6.16 17.99
C VAL A 88 10.09 -7.23 16.94
N ALA A 89 10.97 -8.23 16.88
CA ALA A 89 10.81 -9.39 16.04
C ALA A 89 10.29 -10.57 16.86
N THR A 90 9.41 -11.36 16.25
CA THR A 90 8.96 -12.65 16.80
C THR A 90 8.69 -13.63 15.66
N LYS A 91 8.14 -14.81 15.98
CA LYS A 91 7.74 -15.81 15.01
C LYS A 91 6.38 -16.36 15.41
N ILE A 92 5.54 -16.61 14.41
CA ILE A 92 4.26 -17.28 14.57
C ILE A 92 4.27 -18.60 13.81
N ARG A 93 3.79 -19.66 14.45
CA ARG A 93 3.62 -20.98 13.84
C ARG A 93 2.17 -21.17 13.45
N ARG A 94 1.91 -21.50 12.18
CA ARG A 94 0.58 -21.82 11.67
C ARG A 94 0.71 -22.89 10.60
N ASP A 95 0.06 -24.03 10.80
CA ASP A 95 0.20 -25.23 9.97
C ASP A 95 1.69 -25.61 9.75
N LYS A 96 2.11 -25.73 8.49
CA LYS A 96 3.50 -26.01 8.11
C LYS A 96 4.42 -24.79 8.16
N TRP A 97 3.87 -23.60 8.41
CA TRP A 97 4.59 -22.33 8.31
C TRP A 97 5.10 -21.86 9.68
N ASN A 98 6.35 -21.42 9.68
CA ASN A 98 6.97 -20.69 10.79
C ASN A 98 7.34 -19.29 10.29
N ILE A 99 6.39 -18.36 10.39
CA ILE A 99 6.44 -17.06 9.74
C ILE A 99 7.13 -16.06 10.67
N PRO A 100 8.24 -15.42 10.25
CA PRO A 100 8.82 -14.33 11.01
C PRO A 100 7.88 -13.11 11.02
N VAL A 101 7.74 -12.48 12.17
CA VAL A 101 6.88 -11.31 12.39
C VAL A 101 7.73 -10.15 12.86
N ARG A 102 7.43 -8.95 12.35
CA ARG A 102 7.94 -7.68 12.85
C ARG A 102 6.78 -6.85 13.38
N VAL A 103 6.92 -6.31 14.57
CA VAL A 103 6.00 -5.33 15.13
C VAL A 103 6.75 -4.03 15.38
N SER A 104 6.29 -2.97 14.73
CA SER A 104 6.94 -1.65 14.71
C SER A 104 6.05 -0.61 15.37
N VAL A 105 6.64 0.25 16.22
CA VAL A 105 5.94 1.35 16.89
C VAL A 105 6.17 2.66 16.13
N PHE A 106 5.08 3.29 15.68
CA PHE A 106 5.06 4.62 15.08
C PHE A 106 4.47 5.60 16.09
N TYR A 107 5.32 6.27 16.87
CA TYR A 107 4.88 7.19 17.93
C TYR A 107 4.13 8.40 17.39
N ASP A 108 4.58 8.96 16.27
CA ASP A 108 4.02 10.20 15.77
C ASP A 108 2.59 9.98 15.23
N ASP A 109 2.31 8.77 14.74
CA ASP A 109 1.03 8.40 14.13
C ASP A 109 0.07 7.66 15.08
N ASP A 110 0.46 7.43 16.34
CA ASP A 110 -0.30 6.60 17.28
C ASP A 110 -0.59 5.17 16.77
N GLN A 111 0.30 4.61 15.95
CA GLN A 111 0.11 3.30 15.33
C GLN A 111 1.15 2.26 15.75
N LEU A 112 0.73 1.00 15.73
CA LEU A 112 1.59 -0.16 15.56
C LEU A 112 1.40 -0.69 14.14
N GLU A 113 2.48 -1.12 13.51
CA GLU A 113 2.42 -1.91 12.29
C GLU A 113 2.83 -3.34 12.60
N LEU A 114 1.94 -4.27 12.27
CA LEU A 114 2.18 -5.71 12.32
C LEU A 114 2.57 -6.15 10.89
N ALA A 115 3.73 -6.76 10.72
CA ALA A 115 4.21 -7.23 9.42
C ALA A 115 4.64 -8.70 9.51
N LEU A 116 3.96 -9.58 8.77
CA LEU A 116 4.37 -10.96 8.55
C LEU A 116 5.33 -11.00 7.34
N LEU A 117 6.54 -11.50 7.57
CA LEU A 117 7.64 -11.52 6.60
C LEU A 117 7.58 -12.81 5.76
N LEU A 118 6.76 -12.83 4.72
CA LEU A 118 6.35 -14.05 4.01
C LEU A 118 7.45 -14.64 3.11
N LYS A 119 7.69 -14.02 1.94
CA LYS A 119 8.59 -14.58 0.92
C LYS A 119 9.66 -13.57 0.52
N ALA A 120 10.91 -13.91 0.80
CA ALA A 120 12.04 -13.25 0.16
C ALA A 120 12.16 -13.75 -1.28
N LEU A 121 12.23 -12.82 -2.23
CA LEU A 121 12.46 -13.13 -3.63
C LEU A 121 13.95 -13.36 -3.90
N GLY A 122 14.82 -12.75 -3.10
CA GLY A 122 16.28 -12.84 -3.23
C GLY A 122 16.83 -11.81 -4.20
N ASN A 123 18.16 -11.65 -4.22
CA ASN A 123 18.80 -10.62 -5.05
C ASN A 123 18.75 -10.96 -6.55
N ASP A 124 18.73 -12.25 -6.87
CA ASP A 124 18.72 -12.79 -8.24
C ASP A 124 17.30 -12.97 -8.81
N TYR A 125 16.31 -12.30 -8.21
CA TYR A 125 14.94 -12.28 -8.68
C TYR A 125 14.71 -10.92 -9.33
N ASP A 126 14.44 -10.92 -10.63
CA ASP A 126 14.01 -9.71 -11.32
C ASP A 126 12.56 -9.44 -10.91
N GLU A 127 12.23 -8.20 -10.56
CA GLU A 127 10.84 -7.84 -10.24
C GLU A 127 9.92 -8.08 -11.44
N ALA A 128 10.46 -8.03 -12.66
CA ALA A 128 9.76 -8.43 -13.87
C ALA A 128 9.37 -9.93 -13.90
N ASP A 129 10.04 -10.78 -13.11
CA ASP A 129 9.73 -12.20 -12.98
C ASP A 129 8.59 -12.47 -11.98
N VAL A 130 8.08 -11.45 -11.28
CA VAL A 130 6.87 -11.61 -10.46
C VAL A 130 5.69 -11.79 -11.41
N SER A 131 5.05 -12.96 -11.38
CA SER A 131 3.85 -13.23 -12.18
C SER A 131 2.81 -12.14 -11.91
N PRO A 132 2.40 -11.36 -12.93
CA PRO A 132 1.38 -10.33 -12.77
C PRO A 132 0.05 -10.90 -12.25
N GLU A 133 -0.27 -12.14 -12.60
CA GLU A 133 -1.45 -12.86 -12.13
C GLU A 133 -1.40 -13.04 -10.61
N LYS A 134 -0.24 -13.43 -10.06
CA LYS A 134 -0.03 -13.59 -8.62
C LYS A 134 -0.06 -12.26 -7.88
N LEU A 135 0.47 -11.20 -8.48
CA LEU A 135 0.37 -9.85 -7.91
C LEU A 135 -1.09 -9.38 -7.84
N LEU A 136 -1.86 -9.57 -8.91
CA LEU A 136 -3.28 -9.24 -8.93
C LEU A 136 -4.08 -10.05 -7.90
N GLU A 137 -3.73 -11.33 -7.71
CA GLU A 137 -4.31 -12.19 -6.66
C GLU A 137 -4.04 -11.60 -5.26
N LEU A 138 -2.81 -11.17 -4.98
CA LEU A 138 -2.46 -10.51 -3.72
C LEU A 138 -3.18 -9.17 -3.52
N MET A 139 -3.34 -8.38 -4.59
CA MET A 139 -4.11 -7.12 -4.53
C MET A 139 -5.59 -7.38 -4.27
N ALA A 140 -6.18 -8.40 -4.91
CA ALA A 140 -7.56 -8.80 -4.67
C ALA A 140 -7.75 -9.31 -3.23
N ALA A 141 -6.82 -10.12 -2.73
CA ALA A 141 -6.82 -10.57 -1.35
C ALA A 141 -6.73 -9.41 -0.36
N SER A 142 -5.87 -8.42 -0.62
CA SER A 142 -5.74 -7.22 0.22
C SER A 142 -7.05 -6.44 0.36
N ARG A 143 -7.86 -6.38 -0.71
CA ARG A 143 -9.20 -5.76 -0.65
C ARG A 143 -10.15 -6.54 0.27
N ASN A 144 -10.10 -7.87 0.24
CA ASN A 144 -10.99 -8.72 1.01
C ASN A 144 -10.66 -8.73 2.51
N PHE A 145 -9.38 -8.51 2.87
CA PHE A 145 -8.90 -8.62 4.24
C PHE A 145 -8.57 -7.28 4.91
N ALA A 146 -9.01 -6.16 4.33
CA ALA A 146 -8.85 -4.85 4.94
C ALA A 146 -9.23 -4.85 6.44
N PRO A 147 -8.43 -4.21 7.32
CA PRO A 147 -7.30 -3.33 7.01
C PRO A 147 -5.96 -4.04 6.77
N ALA A 148 -5.91 -5.38 6.68
CA ALA A 148 -4.70 -6.10 6.33
C ALA A 148 -4.48 -6.10 4.80
N PHE A 149 -3.24 -5.94 4.36
CA PHE A 149 -2.90 -5.89 2.94
C PHE A 149 -1.53 -6.51 2.67
N PHE A 150 -1.40 -7.14 1.52
CA PHE A 150 -0.13 -7.61 1.00
C PHE A 150 0.66 -6.44 0.41
N ALA A 151 1.93 -6.37 0.76
CA ALA A 151 2.85 -5.35 0.31
C ALA A 151 4.15 -5.99 -0.19
N TYR A 152 4.82 -5.29 -1.09
CA TYR A 152 6.19 -5.61 -1.49
C TYR A 152 7.14 -4.61 -0.83
N ASP A 153 8.05 -5.11 0.00
CA ASP A 153 9.18 -4.36 0.51
C ASP A 153 10.32 -4.40 -0.52
N ALA A 154 10.52 -3.29 -1.22
CA ALA A 154 11.56 -3.14 -2.22
C ALA A 154 12.98 -3.15 -1.63
N GLU A 155 13.16 -2.71 -0.39
CA GLU A 155 14.48 -2.68 0.27
C GLU A 155 14.96 -4.10 0.57
N ASN A 156 14.04 -4.94 1.08
CA ASN A 156 14.34 -6.33 1.45
C ASN A 156 13.94 -7.35 0.38
N LYS A 157 13.46 -6.89 -0.79
CA LYS A 157 12.90 -7.69 -1.89
C LYS A 157 11.98 -8.80 -1.39
N ARG A 158 10.95 -8.42 -0.64
CA ARG A 158 10.13 -9.35 0.14
C ARG A 158 8.64 -9.03 0.02
N ILE A 159 7.85 -10.09 -0.13
CA ILE A 159 6.40 -10.01 0.05
C ILE A 159 6.08 -10.11 1.54
N GLU A 160 5.27 -9.17 2.02
CA GLU A 160 4.84 -9.06 3.40
C GLU A 160 3.32 -8.92 3.49
N LEU A 161 2.73 -9.38 4.59
CA LEU A 161 1.35 -9.05 4.94
C LEU A 161 1.37 -8.07 6.11
N ARG A 162 0.84 -6.88 5.89
CA ARG A 162 0.89 -5.77 6.85
C ARG A 162 -0.50 -5.40 7.34
N GLN A 163 -0.57 -4.94 8.58
CA GLN A 163 -1.76 -4.31 9.15
C GLN A 163 -1.33 -3.23 10.15
N ARG A 164 -1.98 -2.06 10.08
CA ARG A 164 -1.82 -0.99 11.08
C ARG A 164 -2.97 -1.01 12.07
N ILE A 165 -2.64 -0.80 13.34
CA ILE A 165 -3.60 -0.67 14.44
C ILE A 165 -3.17 0.47 15.38
N SER A 166 -4.11 0.97 16.18
CA SER A 166 -3.75 1.93 17.23
C SER A 166 -2.76 1.33 18.23
N ASN A 167 -1.79 2.13 18.66
CA ASN A 167 -0.90 1.78 19.78
C ASN A 167 -1.51 2.03 21.16
N ARG A 168 -2.79 2.43 21.23
CA ARG A 168 -3.53 2.68 22.48
C ARG A 168 -4.47 1.54 22.78
N GLY A 169 -4.52 1.11 24.04
CA GLY A 169 -5.45 0.06 24.48
C GLY A 169 -5.16 -1.30 23.87
N VAL A 170 -3.93 -1.52 23.39
CA VAL A 170 -3.48 -2.82 22.93
C VAL A 170 -3.32 -3.71 24.15
N THR A 171 -4.05 -4.82 24.16
CA THR A 171 -3.96 -5.83 25.20
C THR A 171 -3.25 -7.06 24.64
N THR A 172 -2.69 -7.87 25.53
CA THR A 172 -2.08 -9.16 25.18
C THR A 172 -3.00 -10.01 24.30
N ALA A 173 -4.26 -10.15 24.71
CA ALA A 173 -5.26 -10.93 23.97
C ALA A 173 -5.60 -10.32 22.61
N SER A 174 -5.70 -8.98 22.50
CA SER A 174 -6.03 -8.33 21.24
C SER A 174 -4.86 -8.39 20.25
N LEU A 175 -3.62 -8.27 20.72
CA LEU A 175 -2.42 -8.41 19.89
C LEU A 175 -2.26 -9.84 19.37
N LYS A 176 -2.42 -10.84 20.25
CA LYS A 176 -2.36 -12.27 19.89
C LYS A 176 -3.35 -12.62 18.79
N ARG A 177 -4.62 -12.28 19.00
CA ARG A 177 -5.70 -12.51 18.02
C ARG A 177 -5.42 -11.86 16.68
N GLN A 178 -4.81 -10.68 16.66
CA GLN A 178 -4.47 -10.00 15.41
C GLN A 178 -3.34 -10.68 14.65
N LEU A 179 -2.27 -11.10 15.36
CA LEU A 179 -1.18 -11.84 14.74
C LEU A 179 -1.64 -13.20 14.21
N GLU A 180 -2.48 -13.91 14.96
CA GLU A 180 -3.11 -15.16 14.53
C GLU A 180 -4.00 -14.96 13.30
N ARG A 181 -4.84 -13.93 13.30
CA ARG A 181 -5.65 -13.57 12.12
C ARG A 181 -4.79 -13.29 10.88
N LEU A 182 -3.68 -12.57 11.04
CA LEU A 182 -2.77 -12.33 9.92
C LEU A 182 -2.10 -13.62 9.44
N ALA A 183 -1.76 -14.53 10.36
CA ALA A 183 -1.21 -15.83 9.99
C ALA A 183 -2.23 -16.66 9.22
N ASP A 184 -3.51 -16.65 9.60
CA ASP A 184 -4.59 -17.31 8.87
C ASP A 184 -4.71 -16.75 7.44
N ILE A 185 -4.79 -15.42 7.30
CA ILE A 185 -4.84 -14.77 5.99
C ILE A 185 -3.62 -15.15 5.14
N ALA A 186 -2.43 -15.20 5.74
CA ALA A 186 -1.22 -15.62 5.04
C ALA A 186 -1.35 -17.07 4.57
N VAL A 187 -1.73 -18.02 5.42
CA VAL A 187 -1.85 -19.42 5.01
C VAL A 187 -2.92 -19.61 3.93
N ASP A 188 -4.10 -18.99 4.08
CA ASP A 188 -5.20 -19.08 3.12
C ASP A 188 -4.81 -18.57 1.73
N ASN A 189 -3.84 -17.66 1.66
CA ASN A 189 -3.35 -17.06 0.41
C ASN A 189 -1.93 -17.54 0.05
N GLU A 190 -1.47 -18.67 0.60
CA GLU A 190 -0.13 -19.23 0.36
C GLU A 190 0.22 -19.29 -1.14
N ALA A 191 -0.72 -19.77 -1.96
CA ALA A 191 -0.51 -19.94 -3.39
C ALA A 191 -0.22 -18.62 -4.12
N ALA A 192 -0.63 -17.48 -3.55
CA ALA A 192 -0.45 -16.16 -4.13
C ALA A 192 0.92 -15.55 -3.80
N TRP A 193 1.42 -15.70 -2.56
CA TRP A 193 2.70 -15.10 -2.13
C TRP A 193 3.88 -16.08 -2.12
N ASN A 194 3.67 -17.39 -2.11
CA ASN A 194 4.74 -18.39 -2.14
C ASN A 194 5.23 -18.65 -3.58
N LEU A 195 5.80 -17.60 -4.18
CA LEU A 195 6.26 -17.62 -5.56
C LEU A 195 7.43 -18.59 -5.73
N SER A 196 7.27 -19.59 -6.61
CA SER A 196 8.37 -20.43 -7.10
C SER A 196 8.85 -19.93 -8.46
N LYS A 197 10.17 -19.86 -8.68
CA LYS A 197 10.74 -19.53 -10.00
C LYS A 197 10.25 -20.56 -11.03
N ALA A 198 9.36 -20.14 -11.94
CA ALA A 198 8.98 -20.96 -13.08
C ALA A 198 10.15 -20.98 -14.07
N LYS A 199 10.72 -22.15 -14.35
CA LYS A 199 11.71 -22.33 -15.43
C LYS A 199 10.98 -22.20 -16.77
N SER A 200 10.93 -21.00 -17.33
CA SER A 200 10.39 -20.76 -18.68
C SER A 200 11.25 -21.49 -19.72
N LYS A 201 10.75 -22.61 -20.24
CA LYS A 201 11.34 -23.28 -21.41
C LYS A 201 10.99 -22.49 -22.66
N THR A 202 12.00 -21.88 -23.26
CA THR A 202 11.98 -21.27 -24.59
C THR A 202 11.62 -22.31 -25.65
N GLN A 203 10.58 -22.05 -26.46
CA GLN A 203 10.36 -22.75 -27.72
C GLN A 203 10.46 -21.77 -28.89
N THR A 204 11.57 -21.92 -29.60
CA THR A 204 11.89 -21.40 -30.93
C THR A 204 10.94 -21.95 -31.98
N LYS A 205 10.44 -21.13 -32.91
CA LYS A 205 10.41 -21.46 -34.35
C LYS A 205 9.96 -20.29 -35.26
N ASN A 206 10.88 -19.97 -36.18
CA ASN A 206 10.70 -19.67 -37.61
C ASN A 206 10.04 -18.34 -38.08
N LYS A 207 10.93 -17.36 -38.24
CA LYS A 207 11.10 -16.43 -39.37
C LYS A 207 10.38 -16.83 -40.67
N THR A 208 9.47 -15.98 -41.15
CA THR A 208 9.21 -15.76 -42.59
C THR A 208 8.91 -14.28 -42.86
N LYS A 209 9.35 -13.82 -44.03
CA LYS A 209 9.55 -12.46 -44.56
C LYS A 209 8.31 -11.94 -45.31
N THR A 210 8.34 -10.64 -45.69
CA THR A 210 7.54 -9.90 -46.71
C THR A 210 6.13 -9.44 -46.29
N ALA A 211 5.56 -8.28 -46.69
CA ALA A 211 5.97 -7.13 -47.51
C ALA A 211 5.06 -5.92 -47.17
N ALA A 212 5.50 -4.71 -47.52
CA ALA A 212 4.79 -3.44 -47.36
C ALA A 212 3.59 -3.27 -48.31
N THR A 213 2.55 -2.56 -47.86
CA THR A 213 1.66 -1.76 -48.74
C THR A 213 0.99 -0.62 -47.98
N GLN A 214 1.34 0.60 -48.38
CA GLN A 214 0.64 1.86 -48.14
C GLN A 214 -0.57 1.95 -49.10
N PRO A 215 -1.64 2.68 -48.76
CA PRO A 215 -2.01 3.78 -49.64
C PRO A 215 -2.41 5.07 -48.91
N THR A 216 -2.06 6.16 -49.60
CA THR A 216 -2.30 7.58 -49.36
C THR A 216 -3.67 8.00 -49.95
N THR A 217 -4.41 8.92 -49.30
CA THR A 217 -4.93 10.19 -49.86
C THR A 217 -5.76 11.01 -48.85
N ALA A 218 -5.74 12.33 -49.04
CA ALA A 218 -6.07 13.42 -48.11
C ALA A 218 -7.52 13.98 -48.28
N PRO A 219 -7.81 15.27 -47.96
CA PRO A 219 -8.23 15.82 -46.67
C PRO A 219 -9.69 16.34 -46.67
N SER A 220 -10.32 16.48 -45.49
CA SER A 220 -11.56 17.26 -45.35
C SER A 220 -11.59 18.09 -44.08
N ALA A 221 -12.20 19.26 -44.24
CA ALA A 221 -12.10 20.51 -43.48
C ALA A 221 -12.71 20.45 -42.05
N PRO A 222 -12.44 21.48 -41.21
CA PRO A 222 -12.50 21.39 -39.75
C PRO A 222 -13.93 21.65 -39.22
N GLN A 223 -14.39 20.76 -38.33
CA GLN A 223 -15.59 20.99 -37.54
C GLN A 223 -15.22 21.42 -36.11
N PRO A 224 -15.89 22.41 -35.50
CA PRO A 224 -15.45 23.02 -34.25
C PRO A 224 -15.80 22.15 -33.05
N GLY A 225 -14.85 21.97 -32.13
CA GLY A 225 -15.13 21.65 -30.73
C GLY A 225 -14.67 20.29 -30.17
N THR A 226 -13.94 19.46 -30.92
CA THR A 226 -13.40 18.19 -30.39
C THR A 226 -11.91 18.29 -30.13
N SER A 227 -11.50 18.18 -28.87
CA SER A 227 -10.12 17.90 -28.46
C SER A 227 -9.53 16.84 -29.39
N SER A 228 -8.48 17.20 -30.14
CA SER A 228 -7.87 16.26 -31.09
C SER A 228 -7.35 15.06 -30.31
N LEU A 229 -7.87 13.88 -30.63
CA LEU A 229 -7.42 12.63 -30.04
C LEU A 229 -5.98 12.39 -30.52
N THR A 230 -5.03 12.46 -29.60
CA THR A 230 -3.62 12.16 -29.86
C THR A 230 -3.25 10.82 -29.23
N VAL A 231 -2.26 10.13 -29.80
CA VAL A 231 -1.71 8.89 -29.23
C VAL A 231 -1.29 9.11 -27.77
N SER A 232 -0.68 10.26 -27.48
CA SER A 232 -0.25 10.67 -26.13
C SER A 232 -1.38 10.69 -25.10
N ALA A 233 -2.60 11.05 -25.51
CA ALA A 233 -3.77 11.07 -24.62
C ALA A 233 -4.25 9.67 -24.21
N LEU A 234 -3.89 8.65 -25.00
CA LEU A 234 -4.25 7.25 -24.75
C LEU A 234 -3.15 6.46 -24.05
N LEU A 235 -1.98 7.04 -23.82
CA LEU A 235 -0.90 6.35 -23.14
C LEU A 235 -1.20 6.12 -21.65
N GLY A 236 -0.86 4.95 -21.16
CA GLY A 236 -1.04 4.55 -19.77
C GLY A 236 -1.77 3.22 -19.62
N THR A 237 -2.18 2.94 -18.39
CA THR A 237 -2.93 1.75 -18.03
C THR A 237 -4.38 2.12 -17.81
N TRP A 238 -5.27 1.33 -18.39
CA TRP A 238 -6.70 1.56 -18.44
C TRP A 238 -7.44 0.30 -18.03
N ALA A 239 -8.55 0.47 -17.33
CA ALA A 239 -9.41 -0.62 -16.91
C ALA A 239 -10.87 -0.30 -17.25
N ALA A 240 -11.61 -1.32 -17.65
CA ALA A 240 -13.04 -1.25 -17.90
C ALA A 240 -13.73 -2.41 -17.17
N ASP A 241 -14.77 -2.09 -16.41
CA ASP A 241 -15.67 -3.07 -15.81
C ASP A 241 -16.89 -3.25 -16.73
N ARG A 242 -17.14 -4.48 -17.17
CA ARG A 242 -18.32 -4.83 -18.00
C ARG A 242 -19.40 -5.56 -17.20
N GLY A 243 -19.27 -5.60 -15.88
CA GLY A 243 -20.21 -6.19 -14.93
C GLY A 243 -19.63 -7.41 -14.21
N LYS A 244 -20.51 -8.09 -13.44
CA LYS A 244 -20.17 -9.01 -12.33
C LYS A 244 -19.12 -10.10 -12.58
N LYS A 245 -18.76 -10.42 -13.83
CA LYS A 245 -17.76 -11.44 -14.18
C LYS A 245 -16.90 -11.07 -15.38
N GLU A 246 -16.94 -9.83 -15.87
CA GLU A 246 -16.14 -9.44 -17.04
C GLU A 246 -15.43 -8.12 -16.81
N ALA A 247 -14.10 -8.15 -16.87
CA ALA A 247 -13.25 -6.98 -16.73
C ALA A 247 -12.19 -6.99 -17.83
N ILE A 248 -11.85 -5.80 -18.30
CA ILE A 248 -10.85 -5.60 -19.35
C ILE A 248 -9.80 -4.63 -18.83
N ALA A 249 -8.53 -5.00 -18.95
CA ALA A 249 -7.42 -4.09 -18.70
C ALA A 249 -6.62 -3.91 -19.99
N MET A 250 -6.22 -2.68 -20.27
CA MET A 250 -5.43 -2.35 -21.44
C MET A 250 -4.32 -1.40 -21.06
N LYS A 251 -3.10 -1.69 -21.50
CA LYS A 251 -1.95 -0.80 -21.40
C LYS A 251 -1.54 -0.37 -22.80
N LEU A 252 -1.32 0.92 -22.99
CA LEU A 252 -0.84 1.52 -24.22
C LEU A 252 0.45 2.30 -23.92
N ASP A 253 1.55 1.90 -24.54
CA ASP A 253 2.88 2.44 -24.27
C ASP A 253 3.34 3.43 -25.34
N ALA A 254 4.24 4.34 -24.96
CA ALA A 254 4.78 5.36 -25.86
C ALA A 254 5.53 4.79 -27.08
N ASN A 255 6.00 3.54 -26.99
CA ASN A 255 6.65 2.81 -28.06
C ASN A 255 5.67 2.17 -29.07
N GLY A 256 4.36 2.43 -28.95
CA GLY A 256 3.34 1.86 -29.82
C GLY A 256 3.01 0.40 -29.50
N LYS A 257 3.37 -0.10 -28.31
CA LYS A 257 2.99 -1.44 -27.85
C LYS A 257 1.73 -1.42 -26.99
N PHE A 258 0.94 -2.49 -27.08
CA PHE A 258 -0.20 -2.69 -26.19
C PHE A 258 -0.14 -4.03 -25.47
N ILE A 259 -0.83 -4.07 -24.34
CA ILE A 259 -1.19 -5.30 -23.64
C ILE A 259 -2.69 -5.21 -23.36
N LEU A 260 -3.45 -6.21 -23.79
CA LEU A 260 -4.87 -6.35 -23.52
C LEU A 260 -5.09 -7.63 -22.70
N ALA A 261 -5.75 -7.48 -21.55
CA ALA A 261 -6.18 -8.61 -20.74
C ALA A 261 -7.71 -8.57 -20.62
N ILE A 262 -8.35 -9.69 -20.90
CA ILE A 262 -9.80 -9.86 -20.74
C ILE A 262 -9.99 -10.98 -19.72
N ALA A 263 -10.62 -10.65 -18.61
CA ALA A 263 -11.09 -11.62 -17.63
C ALA A 263 -12.58 -11.85 -17.85
N LYS A 264 -12.98 -13.10 -18.06
CA LYS A 264 -14.38 -13.53 -18.18
C LYS A 264 -14.63 -14.75 -17.31
N GLY A 265 -15.19 -14.52 -16.11
CA GLY A 265 -15.35 -15.54 -15.09
C GLY A 265 -13.99 -16.06 -14.63
N ALA A 266 -13.76 -17.36 -14.79
CA ALA A 266 -12.48 -18.00 -14.47
C ALA A 266 -11.46 -17.96 -15.62
N ASN A 267 -11.88 -17.55 -16.82
CA ASN A 267 -11.01 -17.53 -17.99
C ASN A 267 -10.36 -16.16 -18.14
N THR A 268 -9.05 -16.15 -18.34
CA THR A 268 -8.30 -14.94 -18.66
C THR A 268 -7.57 -15.13 -19.97
N THR A 269 -7.76 -14.20 -20.90
CA THR A 269 -7.02 -14.16 -22.16
C THR A 269 -6.17 -12.90 -22.19
N ARG A 270 -4.91 -13.05 -22.59
CA ARG A 270 -3.97 -11.93 -22.75
C ARG A 270 -3.48 -11.89 -24.18
N SER A 271 -3.53 -10.70 -24.76
CA SER A 271 -2.95 -10.39 -26.07
C SER A 271 -1.97 -9.24 -25.91
N ASN A 272 -0.87 -9.29 -26.63
CA ASN A 272 0.18 -8.29 -26.68
C ASN A 272 0.43 -7.97 -28.15
N GLY A 273 0.89 -6.76 -28.46
CA GLY A 273 1.21 -6.41 -29.83
C GLY A 273 1.46 -4.94 -30.04
N THR A 274 1.18 -4.45 -31.24
CA THR A 274 1.31 -3.04 -31.59
C THR A 274 -0.05 -2.37 -31.70
N PHE A 275 -0.11 -1.07 -31.38
CA PHE A 275 -1.29 -0.27 -31.63
C PHE A 275 -0.97 0.93 -32.51
N SER A 276 -1.98 1.41 -33.21
CA SER A 276 -1.94 2.65 -33.95
C SER A 276 -3.27 3.38 -33.84
N LEU A 277 -3.22 4.71 -33.94
CA LEU A 277 -4.39 5.55 -33.96
C LEU A 277 -4.47 6.27 -35.30
N SER A 278 -5.58 6.11 -36.01
CA SER A 278 -5.86 6.84 -37.26
C SER A 278 -7.16 7.61 -37.12
N GLY A 279 -7.07 8.94 -36.98
CA GLY A 279 -8.20 9.78 -36.60
C GLY A 279 -8.73 9.38 -35.22
N GLN A 280 -9.96 8.88 -35.16
CA GLN A 280 -10.59 8.36 -33.94
C GLN A 280 -10.54 6.83 -33.84
N THR A 281 -9.91 6.14 -34.78
CA THR A 281 -9.92 4.68 -34.83
C THR A 281 -8.65 4.12 -34.20
N LEU A 282 -8.80 3.40 -33.09
CA LEU A 282 -7.75 2.62 -32.46
C LEU A 282 -7.67 1.25 -33.14
N ASN A 283 -6.49 0.91 -33.63
CA ASN A 283 -6.15 -0.39 -34.19
C ASN A 283 -5.18 -1.09 -33.25
N LEU A 284 -5.50 -2.31 -32.82
CA LEU A 284 -4.63 -3.21 -32.08
C LEU A 284 -4.31 -4.41 -32.97
N THR A 285 -3.03 -4.69 -33.16
CA THR A 285 -2.54 -5.87 -33.88
C THR A 285 -1.70 -6.70 -32.93
N GLY A 286 -2.26 -7.81 -32.46
CA GLY A 286 -1.61 -8.75 -31.58
C GLY A 286 -0.48 -9.52 -32.27
N ASP A 287 0.55 -9.86 -31.50
CA ASP A 287 1.66 -10.71 -31.91
C ASP A 287 1.18 -12.15 -32.19
N ASP A 288 0.00 -12.52 -31.65
CA ASP A 288 -0.75 -13.75 -31.92
C ASP A 288 -1.60 -13.69 -33.22
N GLY A 289 -1.56 -12.58 -33.95
CA GLY A 289 -2.36 -12.35 -35.15
C GLY A 289 -3.77 -11.80 -34.87
N THR A 290 -4.14 -11.61 -33.60
CA THR A 290 -5.43 -11.00 -33.23
C THR A 290 -5.49 -9.57 -33.74
N LYS A 291 -6.61 -9.17 -34.37
CA LYS A 291 -6.84 -7.79 -34.78
C LYS A 291 -8.09 -7.25 -34.13
N LEU A 292 -7.96 -6.11 -33.48
CA LEU A 292 -9.09 -5.40 -32.88
C LEU A 292 -9.07 -3.96 -33.37
N GLN A 293 -10.22 -3.49 -33.85
CA GLN A 293 -10.40 -2.13 -34.33
C GLN A 293 -11.63 -1.54 -33.63
N GLY A 294 -11.54 -0.30 -33.16
CA GLY A 294 -12.66 0.38 -32.55
C GLY A 294 -12.51 1.90 -32.56
N THR A 295 -13.64 2.59 -32.47
CA THR A 295 -13.68 4.05 -32.39
C THR A 295 -13.49 4.48 -30.95
N VAL A 296 -12.61 5.46 -30.73
CA VAL A 296 -12.26 6.00 -29.42
C VAL A 296 -12.83 7.41 -29.24
N ARG A 297 -13.43 7.66 -28.09
CA ARG A 297 -13.88 9.00 -27.66
C ARG A 297 -13.30 9.29 -26.28
N LEU A 298 -12.55 10.38 -26.12
CA LEU A 298 -11.99 10.77 -24.82
C LEU A 298 -13.10 11.26 -23.88
N ASN A 299 -12.99 10.84 -22.62
CA ASN A 299 -13.79 11.34 -21.51
C ASN A 299 -12.88 12.14 -20.56
N GLY A 300 -12.32 13.23 -21.09
CA GLY A 300 -11.31 14.05 -20.40
C GLY A 300 -9.96 13.32 -20.23
N THR A 301 -9.21 13.64 -19.17
CA THR A 301 -7.88 13.02 -18.88
C THR A 301 -7.98 11.72 -18.07
N LYS A 302 -9.18 11.35 -17.63
CA LYS A 302 -9.42 10.25 -16.67
C LYS A 302 -9.90 8.96 -17.33
N GLY A 303 -10.25 9.00 -18.62
CA GLY A 303 -10.82 7.85 -19.30
C GLY A 303 -11.13 8.11 -20.76
N PHE A 304 -11.56 7.06 -21.44
CA PHE A 304 -12.10 7.11 -22.79
C PHE A 304 -13.08 5.97 -23.02
N ASP A 305 -13.94 6.12 -24.01
CA ASP A 305 -14.83 5.07 -24.47
C ASP A 305 -14.25 4.42 -25.73
N LEU A 306 -14.23 3.09 -25.76
CA LEU A 306 -13.89 2.28 -26.94
C LEU A 306 -15.13 1.58 -27.46
N GLN A 307 -15.53 1.88 -28.70
CA GLN A 307 -16.64 1.22 -29.37
C GLN A 307 -16.14 0.29 -30.46
N LEU A 308 -16.31 -1.03 -30.27
CA LEU A 308 -16.04 -2.01 -31.32
C LEU A 308 -17.22 -2.08 -32.30
N PRO A 309 -17.00 -2.42 -33.58
CA PRO A 309 -18.06 -2.62 -34.55
C PRO A 309 -19.16 -3.56 -34.04
N GLY A 310 -20.42 -3.11 -34.10
CA GLY A 310 -21.56 -3.91 -33.66
C GLY A 310 -21.70 -4.09 -32.14
N SER A 311 -20.94 -3.35 -31.32
CA SER A 311 -20.96 -3.47 -29.86
C SER A 311 -21.34 -2.15 -29.15
N LYS A 312 -21.75 -2.27 -27.88
CA LYS A 312 -21.87 -1.11 -26.98
C LYS A 312 -20.47 -0.61 -26.61
N ALA A 313 -20.36 0.71 -26.43
CA ALA A 313 -19.11 1.34 -25.99
C ALA A 313 -18.66 0.78 -24.63
N ILE A 314 -17.36 0.55 -24.52
CA ILE A 314 -16.68 0.07 -23.31
C ILE A 314 -15.98 1.27 -22.69
N GLN A 315 -16.35 1.62 -21.45
CA GLN A 315 -15.79 2.76 -20.75
C GLN A 315 -14.52 2.34 -20.01
N PHE A 316 -13.39 2.90 -20.43
CA PHE A 316 -12.10 2.73 -19.78
C PHE A 316 -11.80 3.91 -18.85
N THR A 317 -11.39 3.60 -17.63
CA THR A 317 -10.85 4.58 -16.66
C THR A 317 -9.37 4.34 -16.44
N LYS A 318 -8.63 5.41 -16.16
CA LYS A 318 -7.19 5.31 -15.91
C LYS A 318 -6.95 4.54 -14.61
N ALA A 319 -6.12 3.50 -14.68
CA ALA A 319 -5.63 2.83 -13.50
C ALA A 319 -4.51 3.69 -12.89
N ASN A 320 -4.70 4.13 -11.65
CA ASN A 320 -3.71 4.89 -10.89
C ASN A 320 -2.55 3.99 -10.44
#